data_AF-A0A962QNP8-F1
#
_entry.id   AF-A0A962QNP8-F1
#
_cell.length_a   1.000
_cell.length_b   1.000
_cell.length_c   1.000
_cell.angle_alpha   90.00
_cell.angle_beta   90.00
_cell.angle_gamma   90.00
#
_symmetry.space_group_name_H-M   'P 1'
#
loop_
_entity.id
_entity.type
_entity.pdbx_description
1 polymer ?
#
loop_
_entity_poly.entity_id
_entity_poly.type
_entity_poly.pdbx_seq_one_letter_code
_entity_poly.pdbx_strand_id
1 'polypeptide(L)'
;MRALALDLFGYAARTWGPKSQHLGRLLPFLIWLPRVNRKSLRDDLLAALTGAIVVLPQGVAFATIAGMPPEYGLYAGMVPAIIAALFGSSWHLVSGPTTAASVVLFSSLSALAEPGSAEYVRLALTLTLMVGAIQLFMGFARLGTLVNFISHSVIVGFTAGAAVLIATSQIKHFFGLPIARGSSPLETLHSLLAHSSMVNPRVLAVGLVTLAAGIGLRRYVPRFPYMIGAMLIGSLTALALGAPAHGIATVGALPDHLPPLSLPMFDLATMRDLAPTALAVTLFALTEAVSIARSIAVKANQHIDGSQEFIGQGLSNMVGSFFSGYVATGSFNRSGLNYEAGAKTPLAAMLAGVL
;
A
#
# COMPACT_ATOMS: atom_id res chain seq x y z
N MET A 1 0.66 42.77 -9.91
CA MET A 1 -0.16 42.23 -8.80
C MET A 1 -0.25 40.70 -8.72
N ARG A 2 0.01 39.91 -9.79
CA ARG A 2 0.06 38.42 -9.68
C ARG A 2 1.37 37.84 -9.11
N ALA A 3 2.47 38.60 -9.09
CA ALA A 3 3.74 38.16 -8.52
C ALA A 3 3.79 38.25 -6.98
N LEU A 4 3.00 39.14 -6.36
CA LEU A 4 3.00 39.32 -4.89
C LEU A 4 2.19 38.24 -4.15
N ALA A 5 1.26 37.55 -4.83
CA ALA A 5 0.43 36.51 -4.23
C ALA A 5 1.11 35.12 -4.21
N LEU A 6 2.17 34.92 -5.00
CA LEU A 6 2.95 33.68 -4.99
C LEU A 6 4.05 33.69 -3.92
N ASP A 7 4.56 34.87 -3.54
CA ASP A 7 5.56 35.01 -2.48
C ASP A 7 4.95 34.94 -1.07
N LEU A 8 3.71 35.38 -0.86
CA LEU A 8 3.09 35.37 0.48
C LEU A 8 2.88 33.96 1.07
N PHE A 9 2.70 32.94 0.23
CA PHE A 9 2.41 31.58 0.69
C PHE A 9 3.62 30.64 0.69
N GLY A 10 4.67 30.94 -0.08
CA GLY A 10 6.00 30.38 0.15
C GLY A 10 6.61 30.87 1.47
N TYR A 11 6.30 32.12 1.85
CA TYR A 11 6.66 32.70 3.15
C TYR A 11 5.85 32.09 4.31
N ALA A 12 4.59 31.72 4.07
CA ALA A 12 3.71 31.18 5.11
C ALA A 12 4.17 29.85 5.71
N ALA A 13 5.07 29.08 5.09
CA ALA A 13 5.71 27.92 5.74
C ALA A 13 6.95 28.31 6.57
N ARG A 14 7.54 29.49 6.32
CA ARG A 14 8.68 30.05 7.09
C ARG A 14 8.25 30.96 8.24
N THR A 15 6.99 31.41 8.29
CA THR A 15 6.45 32.31 9.33
C THR A 15 5.57 31.61 10.36
N TRP A 16 5.69 30.29 10.48
CA TRP A 16 5.02 29.57 11.57
C TRP A 16 5.72 29.97 12.87
N GLY A 17 5.06 30.79 13.69
CA GLY A 17 5.50 31.03 15.06
C GLY A 17 5.61 29.69 15.82
N PRO A 18 6.43 29.59 16.88
CA PRO A 18 6.76 28.31 17.52
C PRO A 18 5.54 27.46 17.90
N LYS A 19 4.44 28.08 18.36
CA LYS A 19 3.17 27.38 18.64
C LYS A 19 2.53 26.72 17.41
N SER A 20 2.57 27.37 16.25
CA SER A 20 2.05 26.78 15.01
C SER A 20 2.95 25.64 14.53
N GLN A 21 4.28 25.74 14.68
CA GLN A 21 5.21 24.64 14.35
C GLN A 21 4.95 23.39 15.20
N HIS A 22 4.60 23.56 16.49
CA HIS A 22 4.17 22.45 17.34
C HIS A 22 2.84 21.84 16.88
N LEU A 23 1.86 22.67 16.49
CA LEU A 23 0.59 22.18 15.96
C LEU A 23 0.76 21.40 14.66
N GLY A 24 1.65 21.84 13.76
CA GLY A 24 1.94 21.15 12.50
C GLY A 24 2.60 19.78 12.68
N ARG A 25 3.29 19.54 13.81
CA ARG A 25 3.82 18.21 14.15
C ARG A 25 2.76 17.27 14.73
N LEU A 26 1.81 17.80 15.50
CA LEU A 26 0.73 17.00 16.08
C LEU A 26 -0.38 16.70 15.07
N LEU A 27 -0.69 17.66 14.21
CA LEU A 27 -1.75 17.59 13.20
C LEU A 27 -1.17 17.97 11.81
N PRO A 28 -0.38 17.08 11.18
CA PRO A 28 0.29 17.36 9.90
C PRO A 28 -0.66 17.72 8.77
N PHE A 29 -1.91 17.26 8.82
CA PHE A 29 -2.92 17.65 7.85
C PHE A 29 -3.19 19.14 7.79
N LEU A 30 -2.93 19.91 8.86
CA LEU A 30 -3.02 21.36 8.83
C LEU A 30 -1.96 22.01 7.92
N ILE A 31 -0.87 21.32 7.60
CA ILE A 31 0.20 21.82 6.72
C ILE A 31 -0.19 21.69 5.25
N TRP A 32 -0.83 20.58 4.86
CA TRP A 32 -1.16 20.31 3.46
C TRP A 32 -2.59 20.73 3.09
N LEU A 33 -3.54 20.77 4.05
CA LEU A 33 -4.93 21.13 3.79
C LEU A 33 -5.09 22.52 3.12
N PRO A 34 -4.33 23.57 3.51
CA PRO A 34 -4.40 24.87 2.84
C PRO A 34 -3.93 24.86 1.37
N ARG A 35 -3.22 23.80 0.93
CA ARG A 35 -2.77 23.64 -0.45
C ARG A 35 -3.88 23.11 -1.36
N VAL A 36 -4.95 22.58 -0.77
CA VAL A 36 -6.10 22.04 -1.51
C VAL A 36 -6.87 23.19 -2.14
N ASN A 37 -6.94 23.18 -3.47
CA ASN A 37 -7.73 24.10 -4.28
C ASN A 37 -8.55 23.32 -5.31
N ARG A 38 -9.43 24.00 -6.06
CA ARG A 38 -10.32 23.34 -7.03
C ARG A 38 -9.59 22.47 -8.06
N LYS A 39 -8.39 22.86 -8.48
CA LYS A 39 -7.58 22.07 -9.42
C LYS A 39 -6.98 20.85 -8.72
N SER A 40 -6.32 21.04 -7.57
CA SER A 40 -5.72 19.91 -6.85
C SER A 40 -6.76 18.90 -6.37
N LEU A 41 -7.95 19.35 -5.95
CA LEU A 41 -9.05 18.47 -5.56
C LEU A 41 -9.49 17.57 -6.73
N ARG A 42 -9.57 18.12 -7.95
CA ARG A 42 -9.89 17.33 -9.15
C ARG A 42 -8.78 16.32 -9.46
N ASP A 43 -7.53 16.76 -9.41
CA ASP A 43 -6.37 15.90 -9.68
C ASP A 43 -6.27 14.77 -8.63
N ASP A 44 -6.44 15.10 -7.34
CA ASP A 44 -6.45 14.15 -6.22
C ASP A 44 -7.63 13.18 -6.29
N LEU A 45 -8.82 13.63 -6.70
CA LEU A 45 -9.99 12.75 -6.86
C LEU A 45 -9.81 11.74 -8.01
N LEU A 46 -9.21 12.16 -9.13
CA LEU A 46 -8.91 11.25 -10.25
C LEU A 46 -7.83 10.23 -9.87
N ALA A 47 -6.80 10.67 -9.14
CA ALA A 47 -5.80 9.76 -8.57
C ALA A 47 -6.41 8.79 -7.57
N ALA A 48 -7.31 9.27 -6.71
CA ALA A 48 -8.03 8.47 -5.74
C ALA A 48 -8.90 7.39 -6.38
N LEU A 49 -9.68 7.74 -7.39
CA LEU A 49 -10.52 6.79 -8.13
C LEU A 49 -9.66 5.71 -8.81
N THR A 50 -8.55 6.09 -9.42
CA THR A 50 -7.61 5.16 -10.04
C THR A 50 -7.02 4.23 -8.97
N GLY A 51 -6.65 4.77 -7.82
CA GLY A 51 -6.12 4.03 -6.69
C GLY A 51 -7.12 3.02 -6.11
N ALA A 52 -8.34 3.46 -5.78
CA ALA A 52 -9.39 2.62 -5.20
C ALA A 52 -9.70 1.41 -6.08
N ILE A 53 -9.88 1.63 -7.38
CA ILE A 53 -10.17 0.58 -8.36
C ILE A 53 -9.04 -0.46 -8.43
N VAL A 54 -7.78 -0.01 -8.44
CA VAL A 54 -6.62 -0.92 -8.53
C VAL A 54 -6.36 -1.65 -7.21
N VAL A 55 -6.73 -1.05 -6.08
CA VAL A 55 -6.57 -1.64 -4.75
C VAL A 55 -7.50 -2.83 -4.53
N LEU A 56 -8.70 -2.85 -5.11
CA LEU A 56 -9.66 -3.94 -4.92
C LEU A 56 -9.05 -5.34 -5.22
N PRO A 57 -8.54 -5.63 -6.43
CA PRO A 57 -7.95 -6.94 -6.71
C PRO A 57 -6.61 -7.16 -5.96
N GLN A 58 -5.83 -6.09 -5.75
CA GLN A 58 -4.53 -6.19 -5.09
C GLN A 58 -4.66 -6.53 -3.60
N GLY A 59 -5.58 -5.87 -2.89
CA GLY A 59 -5.85 -6.11 -1.48
C GLY A 59 -6.22 -7.56 -1.23
N VAL A 60 -7.18 -8.09 -2.02
CA VAL A 60 -7.56 -9.51 -1.96
C VAL A 60 -6.37 -10.43 -2.17
N ALA A 61 -5.56 -10.19 -3.21
CA ALA A 61 -4.37 -11.00 -3.47
C ALA A 61 -3.39 -10.95 -2.27
N PHE A 62 -3.12 -9.78 -1.72
CA PHE A 62 -2.21 -9.61 -0.59
C PHE A 62 -2.72 -10.25 0.70
N ALA A 63 -4.01 -10.15 1.01
CA ALA A 63 -4.60 -10.84 2.15
C ALA A 63 -4.47 -12.36 2.01
N THR A 64 -4.71 -12.90 0.82
CA THR A 64 -4.51 -14.34 0.60
C THR A 64 -3.05 -14.76 0.77
N ILE A 65 -2.09 -13.94 0.33
CA ILE A 65 -0.66 -14.16 0.58
C ILE A 65 -0.36 -14.12 2.08
N ALA A 66 -0.98 -13.18 2.80
CA ALA A 66 -0.85 -13.01 4.25
C ALA A 66 -1.50 -14.14 5.06
N GLY A 67 -2.16 -15.12 4.43
CA GLY A 67 -2.92 -16.13 5.15
C GLY A 67 -4.20 -15.59 5.80
N MET A 68 -4.64 -14.39 5.43
CA MET A 68 -5.85 -13.75 5.92
C MET A 68 -7.03 -14.06 4.98
N PRO A 69 -8.29 -13.97 5.48
CA PRO A 69 -9.45 -13.95 4.61
C PRO A 69 -9.36 -12.78 3.60
N PRO A 70 -9.76 -12.96 2.32
CA PRO A 70 -9.62 -11.99 1.24
C PRO A 70 -10.01 -10.54 1.58
N GLU A 71 -11.12 -10.38 2.30
CA GLU A 71 -11.71 -9.10 2.67
C GLU A 71 -10.80 -8.23 3.55
N TYR A 72 -9.93 -8.83 4.35
CA TYR A 72 -9.00 -8.09 5.22
C TYR A 72 -7.99 -7.25 4.43
N GLY A 73 -7.76 -7.61 3.16
CA GLY A 73 -6.93 -6.83 2.25
C GLY A 73 -7.57 -5.51 1.83
N LEU A 74 -8.89 -5.50 1.72
CA LEU A 74 -9.65 -4.27 1.48
C LEU A 74 -9.64 -3.40 2.73
N TYR A 75 -9.89 -3.99 3.90
CA TYR A 75 -9.91 -3.29 5.18
C TYR A 75 -8.57 -2.62 5.49
N ALA A 76 -7.47 -3.36 5.30
CA ALA A 76 -6.11 -2.84 5.43
C ALA A 76 -5.78 -1.77 4.37
N GLY A 77 -6.50 -1.76 3.24
CA GLY A 77 -6.35 -0.78 2.16
C GLY A 77 -7.10 0.53 2.38
N MET A 78 -8.08 0.55 3.30
CA MET A 78 -9.00 1.68 3.55
C MET A 78 -8.56 2.55 4.72
N VAL A 79 -8.85 2.13 5.97
CA VAL A 79 -8.62 2.94 7.18
C VAL A 79 -7.13 3.25 7.38
N PRO A 80 -6.20 2.28 7.24
CA PRO A 80 -4.77 2.58 7.34
C PRO A 80 -4.31 3.65 6.33
N ALA A 81 -4.82 3.64 5.10
CA ALA A 81 -4.47 4.64 4.09
C ALA A 81 -4.91 6.04 4.50
N ILE A 82 -6.13 6.18 5.02
CA ILE A 82 -6.70 7.45 5.49
C ILE A 82 -5.86 8.02 6.64
N ILE A 83 -5.58 7.20 7.66
CA ILE A 83 -4.85 7.64 8.84
C ILE A 83 -3.39 7.97 8.50
N ALA A 84 -2.72 7.15 7.68
CA ALA A 84 -1.36 7.44 7.24
C ALA A 84 -1.29 8.76 6.45
N ALA A 85 -2.27 9.05 5.59
CA ALA A 85 -2.31 10.30 4.83
C ALA A 85 -2.57 11.54 5.70
N LEU A 86 -3.34 11.40 6.79
CA LEU A 86 -3.62 12.48 7.73
C LEU A 86 -2.39 12.84 8.59
N PHE A 87 -1.65 11.84 9.05
CA PHE A 87 -0.61 12.00 10.07
C PHE A 87 0.82 11.75 9.58
N GLY A 88 1.00 11.27 8.34
CA GLY A 88 2.31 11.07 7.72
C GLY A 88 2.91 12.35 7.15
N SER A 89 4.18 12.26 6.73
CA SER A 89 4.89 13.39 6.11
C SER A 89 4.74 13.41 4.59
N SER A 90 4.63 12.24 3.94
CA SER A 90 4.60 12.11 2.49
C SER A 90 3.28 12.58 1.87
N TRP A 91 3.34 13.23 0.70
CA TRP A 91 2.13 13.62 -0.04
C TRP A 91 1.57 12.53 -0.95
N HIS A 92 2.40 11.55 -1.30
CA HIS A 92 2.10 10.60 -2.36
C HIS A 92 2.13 9.15 -1.89
N LEU A 93 2.69 8.90 -0.70
CA LEU A 93 2.71 7.55 -0.13
C LEU A 93 1.29 7.10 0.18
N VAL A 94 0.94 5.90 -0.29
CA VAL A 94 -0.32 5.25 0.01
C VAL A 94 -0.03 4.01 0.84
N SER A 95 -0.43 4.05 2.11
CA SER A 95 -0.28 2.94 3.03
C SER A 95 -1.38 1.90 2.86
N GLY A 96 -1.04 0.64 3.05
CA GLY A 96 -1.95 -0.49 3.11
C GLY A 96 -1.19 -1.81 2.99
N PRO A 97 -1.87 -2.91 2.61
CA PRO A 97 -1.19 -4.18 2.48
C PRO A 97 -0.19 -4.16 1.31
N THR A 98 0.95 -4.80 1.51
CA THR A 98 1.96 -5.03 0.46
C THR A 98 2.25 -6.52 0.34
N THR A 99 2.73 -6.96 -0.83
CA THR A 99 3.19 -8.34 -1.03
C THR A 99 4.20 -8.72 0.04
N ALA A 100 5.20 -7.89 0.28
CA ALA A 100 6.30 -8.20 1.17
C ALA A 100 5.85 -8.25 2.64
N ALA A 101 5.11 -7.24 3.12
CA ALA A 101 4.54 -7.26 4.47
C ALA A 101 3.60 -8.45 4.69
N SER A 102 2.83 -8.83 3.66
CA SER A 102 1.95 -10.01 3.70
C SER A 102 2.74 -11.31 3.80
N VAL A 103 3.84 -11.46 3.06
CA VAL A 103 4.73 -12.64 3.18
C VAL A 103 5.37 -12.71 4.57
N VAL A 104 5.86 -11.58 5.09
CA VAL A 104 6.46 -11.53 6.44
C VAL A 104 5.42 -11.90 7.51
N LEU A 105 4.19 -11.38 7.40
CA LEU A 105 3.11 -11.75 8.32
C LEU A 105 2.82 -13.25 8.24
N PHE A 106 2.71 -13.78 7.01
CA PHE A 106 2.45 -15.19 6.78
C PHE A 106 3.53 -16.08 7.40
N SER A 107 4.80 -15.83 7.10
CA SER A 107 5.91 -16.62 7.62
C SER A 107 6.05 -16.51 9.14
N SER A 108 5.62 -15.39 9.72
CA SER A 108 5.70 -15.16 11.16
C SER A 108 4.59 -15.85 11.95
N LEU A 109 3.39 -15.95 11.39
CA LEU A 109 2.21 -16.42 12.13
C LEU A 109 1.75 -17.83 11.75
N SER A 110 2.13 -18.33 10.57
CA SER A 110 1.69 -19.66 10.08
C SER A 110 2.16 -20.83 10.95
N ALA A 111 3.22 -20.63 11.74
CA ALA A 111 3.68 -21.62 12.72
C ALA A 111 2.90 -21.58 14.05
N LEU A 112 2.13 -20.51 14.29
CA LEU A 112 1.42 -20.27 15.55
C LEU A 112 -0.07 -20.58 15.45
N ALA A 113 -0.69 -20.35 14.29
CA ALA A 113 -2.08 -20.64 14.04
C ALA A 113 -2.33 -21.01 12.56
N GLU A 114 -3.41 -21.73 12.31
CA GLU A 114 -3.80 -22.11 10.95
C GLU A 114 -4.24 -20.86 10.14
N PRO A 115 -3.65 -20.60 8.95
CA PRO A 115 -4.05 -19.49 8.10
C PRO A 115 -5.56 -19.48 7.80
N GLY A 116 -6.19 -18.31 7.90
CA GLY A 116 -7.63 -18.12 7.68
C GLY A 116 -8.51 -18.46 8.90
N SER A 117 -7.96 -19.09 9.94
CA SER A 117 -8.68 -19.30 11.20
C SER A 117 -8.95 -17.99 11.94
N ALA A 118 -9.99 -17.99 12.80
CA ALA A 118 -10.30 -16.83 13.63
C ALA A 118 -9.15 -16.47 14.59
N GLU A 119 -8.41 -17.47 15.06
CA GLU A 119 -7.22 -17.26 15.91
C GLU A 119 -6.10 -16.57 15.14
N TYR A 120 -5.82 -17.02 13.91
CA TYR A 120 -4.82 -16.40 13.04
C TYR A 120 -5.12 -14.92 12.78
N VAL A 121 -6.38 -14.60 12.48
CA VAL A 121 -6.84 -13.22 12.29
C VAL A 121 -6.58 -12.39 13.55
N ARG A 122 -6.92 -12.92 14.74
CA ARG A 122 -6.69 -12.22 16.00
C ARG A 122 -5.20 -12.00 16.28
N LEU A 123 -4.33 -12.99 16.00
CA LEU A 123 -2.87 -12.83 16.11
C LEU A 123 -2.35 -11.76 15.13
N ALA A 124 -2.83 -11.76 13.88
CA ALA A 124 -2.45 -10.78 12.87
C ALA A 124 -2.83 -9.35 13.28
N LEU A 125 -4.05 -9.14 13.80
CA LEU A 125 -4.48 -7.82 14.28
C LEU A 125 -3.71 -7.39 15.55
N THR A 126 -3.40 -8.32 16.44
CA THR A 126 -2.57 -8.07 17.64
C THR A 126 -1.15 -7.67 17.26
N LEU A 127 -0.53 -8.42 16.35
CA LEU A 127 0.78 -8.08 15.79
C LEU A 127 0.74 -6.70 15.12
N THR A 128 -0.33 -6.38 14.40
CA THR A 128 -0.51 -5.07 13.74
C THR A 128 -0.59 -3.93 14.76
N LEU A 129 -1.35 -4.12 15.85
CA LEU A 129 -1.41 -3.16 16.95
C LEU A 129 -0.03 -2.93 17.57
N MET A 130 0.71 -4.00 17.84
CA MET A 130 2.06 -3.92 18.41
C MET A 130 3.04 -3.23 17.46
N VAL A 131 2.99 -3.54 16.16
CA VAL A 131 3.77 -2.85 15.13
C VAL A 131 3.46 -1.36 15.14
N GLY A 132 2.17 -0.99 15.17
CA GLY A 132 1.76 0.41 15.25
C GLY A 132 2.29 1.12 16.50
N ALA A 133 2.24 0.46 17.66
CA ALA A 133 2.74 1.00 18.93
C ALA A 133 4.28 1.21 18.90
N ILE A 134 5.04 0.24 18.36
CA ILE A 134 6.49 0.37 18.22
C ILE A 134 6.83 1.48 17.23
N GLN A 135 6.17 1.55 16.07
CA GLN A 135 6.36 2.62 15.08
C GLN A 135 6.09 4.00 15.67
N LEU A 136 5.00 4.14 16.42
CA LEU A 136 4.64 5.39 17.09
C LEU A 136 5.68 5.78 18.13
N PHE A 137 6.14 4.83 18.95
CA PHE A 137 7.23 5.04 19.91
C PHE A 137 8.51 5.50 19.21
N MET A 138 8.92 4.83 18.13
CA MET A 138 10.10 5.20 17.35
C MET A 138 9.97 6.61 16.75
N GLY A 139 8.76 6.98 16.30
CA GLY A 139 8.45 8.32 15.81
C GLY A 139 8.61 9.39 16.89
N PHE A 140 8.06 9.17 18.09
CA PHE A 140 8.23 10.09 19.23
C PHE A 140 9.67 10.16 19.73
N ALA A 141 10.39 9.04 19.72
CA ALA A 141 11.81 8.97 20.02
C ALA A 141 12.71 9.61 18.93
N ARG A 142 12.11 10.15 17.86
CA ARG A 142 12.79 10.81 16.72
C ARG A 142 13.80 9.90 16.01
N LEU A 143 13.56 8.59 16.05
CA LEU A 143 14.40 7.61 15.36
C LEU A 143 14.24 7.66 13.84
N GLY A 144 13.21 8.34 13.34
CA GLY A 144 13.08 8.66 11.93
C GLY A 144 14.18 9.59 11.40
N THR A 145 15.04 10.15 12.25
CA THR A 145 16.27 10.83 11.80
C THR A 145 17.30 9.84 11.23
N LEU A 146 17.29 8.58 11.68
CA LEU A 146 18.22 7.54 11.21
C LEU A 146 18.03 7.23 9.73
N VAL A 147 16.81 7.45 9.24
CA VAL A 147 16.45 7.36 7.82
C VAL A 147 17.29 8.28 6.93
N ASN A 148 17.82 9.39 7.46
CA ASN A 148 18.69 10.30 6.69
C ASN A 148 20.04 9.65 6.34
N PHE A 149 20.45 8.60 7.04
CA PHE A 149 21.69 7.87 6.76
C PHE A 149 21.51 6.75 5.72
N ILE A 150 20.29 6.57 5.19
CA ILE A 150 20.06 5.66 4.07
C ILE A 150 20.68 6.28 2.82
N SER A 151 21.76 5.67 2.33
CA SER A 151 22.44 6.13 1.13
C SER A 151 21.54 6.02 -0.09
N HIS A 152 21.82 6.84 -1.11
CA HIS A 152 21.10 6.76 -2.39
C HIS A 152 21.18 5.35 -3.00
N SER A 153 22.33 4.69 -2.90
CA SER A 153 22.54 3.32 -3.39
C SER A 153 21.59 2.30 -2.74
N VAL A 154 21.29 2.44 -1.44
CA VAL A 154 20.34 1.56 -0.75
C VAL A 154 18.92 1.77 -1.29
N ILE A 155 18.51 3.02 -1.53
CA ILE A 155 17.18 3.33 -2.10
C ILE A 155 17.04 2.74 -3.51
N VAL A 156 18.08 2.87 -4.34
CA VAL A 156 18.11 2.29 -5.69
C VAL A 156 18.04 0.76 -5.63
N GLY A 157 18.84 0.12 -4.77
CA GLY A 157 18.82 -1.33 -4.56
C GLY A 157 17.45 -1.84 -4.08
N PHE A 158 16.84 -1.17 -3.10
CA PHE A 158 15.50 -1.52 -2.61
C PHE A 158 14.44 -1.37 -3.70
N THR A 159 14.48 -0.28 -4.47
CA THR A 159 13.52 -0.04 -5.57
C THR A 159 13.66 -1.10 -6.68
N ALA A 160 14.89 -1.45 -7.07
CA ALA A 160 15.15 -2.49 -8.06
C ALA A 160 14.71 -3.88 -7.55
N GLY A 161 15.02 -4.21 -6.29
CA GLY A 161 14.57 -5.45 -5.65
C GLY A 161 13.04 -5.55 -5.57
N ALA A 162 12.38 -4.45 -5.18
CA ALA A 162 10.93 -4.38 -5.16
C ALA A 162 10.33 -4.55 -6.57
N ALA A 163 10.93 -3.96 -7.61
CA ALA A 163 10.47 -4.15 -8.98
C ALA A 163 10.57 -5.62 -9.43
N VAL A 164 11.67 -6.31 -9.10
CA VAL A 164 11.83 -7.75 -9.36
C VAL A 164 10.81 -8.58 -8.58
N LEU A 165 10.60 -8.28 -7.30
CA LEU A 165 9.62 -8.97 -6.46
C LEU A 165 8.20 -8.78 -7.00
N ILE A 166 7.83 -7.55 -7.37
CA ILE A 166 6.53 -7.24 -7.98
C ILE A 166 6.37 -8.03 -9.27
N ALA A 167 7.32 -7.94 -10.21
CA ALA A 167 7.24 -8.64 -11.49
C ALA A 167 7.12 -10.16 -11.32
N THR A 168 7.96 -10.75 -10.47
CA THR A 168 7.94 -12.20 -10.22
C THR A 168 6.66 -12.65 -9.51
N SER A 169 6.13 -11.87 -8.56
CA SER A 169 4.86 -12.17 -7.90
C SER A 169 3.66 -12.24 -8.85
N GLN A 170 3.73 -11.59 -10.01
CA GLN A 170 2.66 -11.64 -11.01
C GLN A 170 2.72 -12.88 -11.91
N ILE A 171 3.84 -13.61 -11.97
CA ILE A 171 4.02 -14.77 -12.86
C ILE A 171 2.92 -15.81 -12.63
N LYS A 172 2.64 -16.15 -11.36
CA LYS A 172 1.58 -17.09 -10.98
C LYS A 172 0.24 -16.72 -11.63
N HIS A 173 -0.15 -15.46 -11.50
CA HIS A 173 -1.45 -14.95 -11.95
C HIS A 173 -1.50 -14.75 -13.46
N PHE A 174 -0.40 -14.31 -14.07
CA PHE A 174 -0.32 -14.03 -15.50
C PHE A 174 -0.34 -15.29 -16.35
N PHE A 175 0.29 -16.37 -15.88
CA PHE A 175 0.33 -17.67 -16.57
C PHE A 175 -0.72 -18.68 -16.07
N GLY A 176 -1.42 -18.37 -14.97
CA GLY A 176 -2.42 -19.26 -14.37
C GLY A 176 -1.82 -20.50 -13.71
N LEU A 177 -0.62 -20.39 -13.14
CA LEU A 177 0.13 -21.52 -12.59
C LEU A 177 -0.18 -21.76 -11.10
N PRO A 178 -0.15 -23.02 -10.63
CA PRO A 178 -0.35 -23.35 -9.21
C PRO A 178 0.95 -23.19 -8.40
N ILE A 179 1.42 -21.96 -8.21
CA ILE A 179 2.61 -21.67 -7.40
C ILE A 179 2.22 -21.47 -5.93
N ALA A 180 3.01 -22.01 -4.99
CA ALA A 180 2.77 -21.88 -3.56
C ALA A 180 2.77 -20.40 -3.10
N ARG A 181 2.08 -20.11 -2.00
CA ARG A 181 2.08 -18.76 -1.40
C ARG A 181 3.44 -18.52 -0.73
N GLY A 182 3.97 -17.31 -0.83
CA GLY A 182 5.23 -16.94 -0.19
C GLY A 182 6.50 -17.49 -0.85
N SER A 183 6.40 -18.13 -2.03
CA SER A 183 7.58 -18.61 -2.77
C SER A 183 8.57 -17.48 -3.08
N SER A 184 9.86 -17.80 -3.03
CA SER A 184 10.90 -16.85 -3.39
C SER A 184 10.86 -16.51 -4.89
N PRO A 185 11.44 -15.36 -5.31
CA PRO A 185 11.52 -15.03 -6.74
C PRO A 185 12.20 -16.12 -7.59
N LEU A 186 13.23 -16.77 -7.05
CA LEU A 186 13.95 -17.85 -7.73
C LEU A 186 13.09 -19.12 -7.85
N GLU A 187 12.40 -19.52 -6.79
CA GLU A 187 11.45 -20.64 -6.83
C GLU A 187 10.31 -20.39 -7.81
N THR A 188 9.85 -19.14 -7.90
CA THR A 188 8.78 -18.74 -8.83
C THR A 188 9.24 -18.87 -10.29
N LEU A 189 10.47 -18.45 -10.60
CA LEU A 189 11.07 -18.64 -11.93
C LEU A 189 11.29 -20.12 -12.26
N HIS A 190 11.84 -20.89 -11.32
CA HIS A 190 12.02 -22.32 -11.49
C HIS A 190 10.68 -23.03 -11.74
N SER A 191 9.64 -22.65 -10.98
CA SER A 191 8.28 -23.19 -11.13
C SER A 191 7.65 -22.84 -12.48
N LEU A 192 7.92 -21.66 -13.03
CA LEU A 192 7.47 -21.27 -14.37
C LEU A 192 8.06 -22.19 -15.45
N LEU A 193 9.35 -22.51 -15.35
CA LEU A 193 10.03 -23.39 -16.29
C LEU A 193 9.54 -24.84 -16.14
N ALA A 194 9.49 -25.33 -14.90
CA ALA A 194 9.09 -26.70 -14.58
C ALA A 194 7.62 -26.99 -14.94
N HIS A 195 6.74 -26.00 -14.83
CA HIS A 195 5.30 -26.15 -15.08
C HIS A 195 4.83 -25.40 -16.35
N SER A 196 5.73 -25.17 -17.30
CA SER A 196 5.44 -24.46 -18.56
C SER A 196 4.31 -25.11 -19.37
N SER A 197 4.11 -26.43 -19.24
CA SER A 197 3.01 -27.16 -19.87
C SER A 197 1.63 -26.92 -19.21
N MET A 198 1.59 -26.40 -17.98
CA MET A 198 0.35 -26.11 -17.24
C MET A 198 -0.12 -24.65 -17.40
N VAL A 199 0.54 -23.86 -18.26
CA VAL A 199 0.12 -22.49 -18.56
C VAL A 199 -1.31 -22.51 -19.11
N ASN A 200 -2.21 -21.70 -18.54
CA ASN A 200 -3.57 -21.58 -19.03
C ASN A 200 -3.61 -20.52 -20.17
N PRO A 201 -3.88 -20.91 -21.44
CA PRO A 201 -3.85 -19.98 -22.56
C PRO A 201 -4.90 -18.86 -22.46
N ARG A 202 -6.03 -19.13 -21.80
CA ARG A 202 -7.10 -18.13 -21.63
C ARG A 202 -6.70 -17.06 -20.62
N VAL A 203 -6.09 -17.47 -19.50
CA VAL A 203 -5.56 -16.54 -18.50
C VAL A 203 -4.44 -15.69 -19.11
N LEU A 204 -3.54 -16.33 -19.87
CA LEU A 204 -2.49 -15.63 -20.60
C LEU A 204 -3.06 -14.62 -21.60
N ALA A 205 -4.11 -14.98 -22.35
CA ALA A 205 -4.77 -14.07 -23.28
C ALA A 205 -5.38 -12.86 -22.56
N VAL A 206 -6.08 -13.06 -21.43
CA VAL A 206 -6.59 -11.95 -20.60
C VAL A 206 -5.43 -11.05 -20.15
N GLY A 207 -4.34 -11.63 -19.64
CA GLY A 207 -3.16 -10.90 -19.21
C GLY A 207 -2.53 -10.07 -20.32
N LEU A 208 -2.32 -10.66 -21.49
CA LEU A 208 -1.75 -10.00 -22.67
C LEU A 208 -2.64 -8.88 -23.20
N VAL A 209 -3.96 -9.11 -23.30
CA VAL A 209 -4.92 -8.08 -23.75
C VAL A 209 -4.97 -6.93 -22.74
N THR A 210 -4.99 -7.22 -21.45
CA THR A 210 -4.95 -6.20 -20.39
C THR A 210 -3.68 -5.35 -20.48
N LEU A 211 -2.52 -6.00 -20.65
CA LEU A 211 -1.23 -5.32 -20.78
C LEU A 211 -1.17 -4.46 -22.05
N ALA A 212 -1.56 -5.01 -23.20
CA ALA A 212 -1.60 -4.30 -24.47
C ALA A 212 -2.55 -3.10 -24.43
N ALA A 213 -3.74 -3.27 -23.85
CA ALA A 213 -4.71 -2.20 -23.64
C ALA A 213 -4.14 -1.10 -22.73
N GLY A 214 -3.50 -1.45 -21.62
CA GLY A 214 -2.87 -0.49 -20.72
C GLY A 214 -1.76 0.31 -21.39
N ILE A 215 -0.86 -0.36 -22.14
CA ILE A 215 0.20 0.30 -22.90
C ILE A 215 -0.38 1.21 -23.99
N GLY A 216 -1.37 0.72 -24.74
CA GLY A 216 -2.05 1.47 -25.79
C GLY A 216 -2.76 2.72 -25.24
N LEU A 217 -3.56 2.57 -24.19
CA LEU A 217 -4.25 3.68 -23.54
C LEU A 217 -3.26 4.71 -22.98
N ARG A 218 -2.18 4.25 -22.34
CA ARG A 218 -1.12 5.14 -21.84
C ARG A 218 -0.46 5.93 -22.96
N ARG A 219 -0.26 5.32 -24.13
CA ARG A 219 0.42 5.95 -25.26
C ARG A 219 -0.47 6.90 -26.05
N TYR A 220 -1.70 6.48 -26.35
CA TYR A 220 -2.58 7.16 -27.30
C TYR A 220 -3.65 8.03 -26.62
N VAL A 221 -4.02 7.73 -25.37
CA VAL A 221 -5.03 8.48 -24.60
C VAL A 221 -4.49 8.87 -23.22
N PRO A 222 -3.35 9.59 -23.12
CA PRO A 222 -2.65 9.83 -21.87
C PRO A 222 -3.43 10.64 -20.82
N ARG A 223 -4.55 11.26 -21.22
CA ARG A 223 -5.45 11.97 -20.29
C ARG A 223 -6.44 11.05 -19.57
N PHE A 224 -6.65 9.84 -20.09
CA PHE A 224 -7.55 8.86 -19.51
C PHE A 224 -6.78 7.99 -18.50
N PRO A 225 -7.37 7.57 -17.37
CA PRO A 225 -6.72 6.66 -16.44
C PRO A 225 -6.55 5.27 -17.07
N TYR A 226 -5.41 5.06 -17.73
CA TYR A 226 -5.15 3.88 -18.55
C TYR A 226 -5.32 2.56 -17.79
N MET A 227 -5.08 2.55 -16.48
CA MET A 227 -5.25 1.36 -15.64
C MET A 227 -6.71 0.96 -15.48
N ILE A 228 -7.64 1.93 -15.35
CA ILE A 228 -9.08 1.65 -15.32
C ILE A 228 -9.51 1.04 -16.64
N GLY A 229 -9.09 1.65 -17.76
CA GLY A 229 -9.43 1.14 -19.09
C GLY A 229 -8.85 -0.25 -19.36
N ALA A 230 -7.58 -0.48 -18.97
CA ALA A 230 -6.94 -1.78 -19.07
C ALA A 230 -7.71 -2.83 -18.27
N MET A 231 -8.09 -2.53 -17.03
CA MET A 231 -8.81 -3.46 -16.16
C MET A 231 -10.22 -3.76 -16.68
N LEU A 232 -10.93 -2.76 -17.22
CA LEU A 232 -12.23 -2.97 -17.85
C LEU A 232 -12.11 -3.86 -19.09
N ILE A 233 -11.17 -3.56 -19.99
CA ILE A 233 -10.94 -4.34 -21.21
C ILE A 233 -10.53 -5.78 -20.85
N GLY A 234 -9.64 -5.95 -19.86
CA GLY A 234 -9.25 -7.25 -19.33
C GLY A 234 -10.43 -8.04 -18.76
N SER A 235 -11.28 -7.39 -17.95
CA SER A 235 -12.47 -8.01 -17.36
C SER A 235 -13.48 -8.44 -18.42
N LEU A 236 -13.73 -7.59 -19.43
CA LEU A 236 -14.59 -7.93 -20.57
C LEU A 236 -14.01 -9.09 -21.40
N THR A 237 -12.69 -9.13 -21.56
CA THR A 237 -12.00 -10.24 -22.23
C THR A 237 -12.17 -11.53 -21.44
N ALA A 238 -12.03 -11.49 -20.11
CA ALA A 238 -12.24 -12.64 -19.25
C ALA A 238 -13.68 -13.18 -19.34
N LEU A 239 -14.67 -12.28 -19.36
CA LEU A 239 -16.08 -12.63 -19.56
C LEU A 239 -16.31 -13.26 -20.94
N ALA A 240 -15.77 -12.68 -22.00
CA ALA A 240 -15.88 -13.20 -23.37
C ALA A 240 -15.22 -14.59 -23.52
N LEU A 241 -14.15 -14.87 -22.76
CA LEU A 241 -13.48 -16.17 -22.70
C LEU A 241 -14.13 -17.14 -21.70
N GLY A 242 -15.27 -16.78 -21.10
CA GLY A 242 -16.11 -17.66 -20.29
C GLY A 242 -15.66 -17.81 -18.84
N ALA A 243 -15.09 -16.77 -18.23
CA ALA A 243 -14.87 -16.73 -16.78
C ALA A 243 -16.21 -16.79 -16.00
N PRO A 244 -16.30 -17.50 -14.86
CA PRO A 244 -15.24 -18.30 -14.21
C PRO A 244 -15.17 -19.76 -14.70
N ALA A 245 -16.13 -20.23 -15.50
CA ALA A 245 -16.31 -21.65 -15.86
C ALA A 245 -15.12 -22.29 -16.60
N HIS A 246 -14.24 -21.48 -17.17
CA HIS A 246 -13.15 -21.93 -18.06
C HIS A 246 -11.74 -21.83 -17.46
N GLY A 247 -11.64 -21.88 -16.13
CA GLY A 247 -10.36 -21.87 -15.40
C GLY A 247 -9.72 -20.49 -15.25
N ILE A 248 -10.50 -19.43 -15.46
CA ILE A 248 -10.09 -18.05 -15.19
C ILE A 248 -10.61 -17.69 -13.80
N ALA A 249 -9.70 -17.63 -12.84
CA ALA A 249 -10.05 -17.28 -11.46
C ALA A 249 -10.55 -15.82 -11.37
N THR A 250 -11.67 -15.63 -10.69
CA THR A 250 -12.25 -14.31 -10.41
C THR A 250 -12.10 -13.98 -8.93
N VAL A 251 -12.11 -12.69 -8.59
CA VAL A 251 -12.04 -12.20 -7.20
C VAL A 251 -13.23 -12.70 -6.35
N GLY A 252 -14.36 -13.01 -6.98
CA GLY A 252 -15.57 -13.43 -6.30
C GLY A 252 -16.39 -12.24 -5.79
N ALA A 253 -17.45 -12.52 -5.03
CA ALA A 253 -18.21 -11.48 -4.36
C ALA A 253 -17.34 -10.83 -3.27
N LEU A 254 -17.25 -9.51 -3.29
CA LEU A 254 -16.61 -8.74 -2.23
C LEU A 254 -17.65 -8.39 -1.16
N PRO A 255 -17.22 -8.20 0.11
CA PRO A 255 -18.12 -7.72 1.15
C PRO A 255 -18.72 -6.36 0.76
N ASP A 256 -20.00 -6.19 1.06
CA ASP A 256 -20.80 -4.99 0.80
C ASP A 256 -20.93 -4.07 2.03
N HIS A 257 -20.17 -4.36 3.09
CA HIS A 257 -20.16 -3.60 4.34
C HIS A 257 -18.82 -2.92 4.59
N LEU A 258 -18.85 -1.88 5.41
CA LEU A 258 -17.64 -1.21 5.90
C LEU A 258 -16.81 -2.16 6.77
N PRO A 259 -15.49 -1.93 6.88
CA PRO A 259 -14.62 -2.74 7.74
C PRO A 259 -15.22 -2.86 9.14
N PRO A 260 -15.49 -4.10 9.62
CA PRO A 260 -16.07 -4.28 10.94
C PRO A 260 -15.07 -3.87 12.01
N LEU A 261 -15.60 -3.37 13.13
CA LEU A 261 -14.76 -3.15 14.30
C LEU A 261 -14.23 -4.49 14.81
N SER A 262 -12.93 -4.52 15.08
CA SER A 262 -12.22 -5.68 15.59
C SER A 262 -11.52 -5.34 16.89
N LEU A 263 -11.37 -6.34 17.76
CA LEU A 263 -10.63 -6.21 19.01
C LEU A 263 -9.38 -7.10 18.95
N PRO A 264 -8.19 -6.51 18.82
CA PRO A 264 -6.94 -7.22 19.03
C PRO A 264 -6.89 -7.90 20.40
N MET A 265 -6.07 -8.93 20.54
CA MET A 265 -5.88 -9.63 21.80
C MET A 265 -5.03 -8.79 22.74
N PHE A 266 -5.51 -8.58 23.97
CA PHE A 266 -4.74 -7.95 25.04
C PHE A 266 -4.21 -8.98 26.05
N ASP A 267 -3.90 -10.18 25.57
CA ASP A 267 -3.27 -11.21 26.39
C ASP A 267 -1.75 -10.96 26.46
N LEU A 268 -1.23 -10.80 27.68
CA LEU A 268 0.17 -10.45 27.90
C LEU A 268 1.12 -11.57 27.47
N ALA A 269 0.70 -12.84 27.61
CA ALA A 269 1.52 -13.98 27.16
C ALA A 269 1.68 -13.96 25.64
N THR A 270 0.57 -13.87 24.90
CA THR A 270 0.57 -13.73 23.44
C THR A 270 1.38 -12.53 22.98
N MET A 271 1.20 -11.35 23.60
CA MET A 271 1.97 -10.15 23.25
C MET A 271 3.47 -10.31 23.51
N ARG A 272 3.86 -11.01 24.57
CA ARG A 272 5.27 -11.31 24.86
C ARG A 272 5.88 -12.22 23.80
N ASP A 273 5.15 -13.25 23.38
CA ASP A 273 5.60 -14.20 22.37
C ASP A 273 5.69 -13.55 20.98
N LEU A 274 4.78 -12.62 20.67
CA LEU A 274 4.78 -11.85 19.43
C LEU A 274 5.81 -10.70 19.43
N ALA A 275 6.40 -10.31 20.57
CA ALA A 275 7.23 -9.11 20.65
C ALA A 275 8.46 -9.13 19.72
N PRO A 276 9.24 -10.22 19.62
CA PRO A 276 10.36 -10.30 18.68
C PRO A 276 9.90 -10.13 17.22
N THR A 277 8.80 -10.80 16.87
CA THR A 277 8.17 -10.71 15.56
C THR A 277 7.67 -9.29 15.26
N ALA A 278 7.01 -8.64 16.21
CA ALA A 278 6.53 -7.27 16.08
C ALA A 278 7.67 -6.29 15.82
N LEU A 279 8.82 -6.46 16.49
CA LEU A 279 10.00 -5.65 16.24
C LEU A 279 10.54 -5.88 14.81
N ALA A 280 10.69 -7.13 14.39
CA ALA A 280 11.18 -7.47 13.04
C ALA A 280 10.27 -6.91 11.95
N VAL A 281 8.95 -7.11 12.07
CA VAL A 281 7.93 -6.58 11.16
C VAL A 281 7.93 -5.06 11.16
N THR A 282 8.12 -4.41 12.32
CA THR A 282 8.19 -2.95 12.43
C THR A 282 9.38 -2.40 11.65
N LEU A 283 10.58 -2.95 11.87
CA LEU A 283 11.79 -2.51 11.18
C LEU A 283 11.66 -2.69 9.66
N PHE A 284 11.10 -3.82 9.23
CA PHE A 284 10.79 -4.07 7.83
C PHE A 284 9.80 -3.04 7.27
N ALA A 285 8.63 -2.88 7.90
CA ALA A 285 7.57 -2.00 7.45
C ALA A 285 8.02 -0.54 7.37
N LEU A 286 8.76 -0.05 8.37
CA LEU A 286 9.31 1.31 8.36
C LEU A 286 10.35 1.50 7.26
N THR A 287 11.23 0.53 7.05
CA THR A 287 12.23 0.57 5.97
C THR A 287 11.54 0.63 4.60
N GLU A 288 10.50 -0.17 4.39
CA GLU A 288 9.70 -0.17 3.17
C GLU A 288 9.01 1.20 2.95
N ALA A 289 8.22 1.66 3.92
CA ALA A 289 7.49 2.93 3.83
C ALA A 289 8.42 4.12 3.52
N VAL A 290 9.53 4.21 4.24
CA VAL A 290 10.51 5.29 4.09
C VAL A 290 11.22 5.25 2.75
N SER A 291 11.65 4.07 2.30
CA SER A 291 12.35 3.91 1.03
C SER A 291 11.45 4.35 -0.13
N ILE A 292 10.17 3.97 -0.08
CA ILE A 292 9.17 4.37 -1.06
C ILE A 292 8.92 5.88 -0.98
N ALA A 293 8.65 6.41 0.21
CA ALA A 293 8.39 7.83 0.43
C ALA A 293 9.53 8.67 -0.13
N ARG A 294 10.79 8.32 0.15
CA ARG A 294 11.96 9.02 -0.39
C ARG A 294 12.07 8.89 -1.90
N SER A 295 11.90 7.70 -2.46
CA SER A 295 12.00 7.48 -3.90
C SER A 295 11.02 8.37 -4.70
N ILE A 296 9.81 8.56 -4.17
CA ILE A 296 8.78 9.40 -4.79
C ILE A 296 9.03 10.87 -4.48
N ALA A 297 9.42 11.19 -3.24
CA ALA A 297 9.69 12.56 -2.82
C ALA A 297 10.82 13.21 -3.63
N VAL A 298 11.85 12.45 -4.03
CA VAL A 298 12.90 12.93 -4.94
C VAL A 298 12.31 13.35 -6.29
N LYS A 299 11.36 12.59 -6.84
CA LYS A 299 10.67 12.94 -8.10
C LYS A 299 9.71 14.12 -7.92
N ALA A 300 9.04 14.19 -6.77
CA ALA A 300 8.05 15.21 -6.44
C ALA A 300 8.67 16.52 -5.90
N ASN A 301 10.00 16.57 -5.72
CA ASN A 301 10.72 17.64 -5.02
C ASN A 301 10.11 17.97 -3.64
N GLN A 302 9.76 16.91 -2.88
CA GLN A 302 9.20 17.00 -1.53
C GLN A 302 10.28 16.68 -0.49
N HIS A 303 10.26 17.38 0.65
CA HIS A 303 11.04 16.99 1.82
C HIS A 303 10.22 16.06 2.73
N ILE A 304 10.85 14.99 3.23
CA ILE A 304 10.21 13.99 4.09
C ILE A 304 10.81 14.08 5.49
N ASP A 305 9.96 14.30 6.50
CA ASP A 305 10.29 14.10 7.90
C ASP A 305 10.05 12.64 8.26
N GLY A 306 11.12 11.88 8.45
CA GLY A 306 11.04 10.45 8.76
C GLY A 306 10.38 10.14 10.10
N SER A 307 10.50 11.03 11.10
CA SER A 307 9.89 10.79 12.43
C SER A 307 8.38 11.01 12.36
N GLN A 308 7.96 12.02 11.59
CA GLN A 308 6.54 12.23 11.32
C GLN A 308 5.94 11.09 10.49
N GLU A 309 6.70 10.57 9.52
CA GLU A 309 6.28 9.40 8.75
C GLU A 309 6.10 8.17 9.66
N PHE A 310 7.00 7.94 10.62
CA PHE A 310 6.86 6.85 11.60
C PHE A 310 5.61 7.01 12.46
N ILE A 311 5.29 8.24 12.90
CA ILE A 311 4.05 8.53 13.64
C ILE A 311 2.82 8.20 12.77
N GLY A 312 2.83 8.63 11.49
CA GLY A 312 1.75 8.35 10.55
C GLY A 312 1.51 6.85 10.32
N GLN A 313 2.57 6.08 10.07
CA GLN A 313 2.48 4.62 9.94
C GLN A 313 2.05 3.94 11.25
N GLY A 314 2.57 4.43 12.39
CA GLY A 314 2.22 3.89 13.71
C GLY A 314 0.74 4.08 14.03
N LEU A 315 0.21 5.30 13.87
CA LEU A 315 -1.21 5.58 14.03
C LEU A 315 -2.07 4.78 13.05
N SER A 316 -1.61 4.67 11.79
CA SER A 316 -2.28 3.90 10.74
C SER A 316 -2.47 2.43 11.12
N ASN A 317 -1.43 1.77 11.61
CA ASN A 317 -1.49 0.39 12.06
C ASN A 317 -2.25 0.21 13.37
N MET A 318 -2.07 1.11 14.35
CA MET A 318 -2.84 1.03 15.60
C MET A 318 -4.33 1.16 15.34
N VAL A 319 -4.76 2.22 14.65
CA VAL A 319 -6.18 2.43 14.32
C VAL A 319 -6.67 1.31 13.40
N GLY A 320 -5.91 0.95 12.36
CA GLY A 320 -6.22 -0.13 11.43
C GLY A 320 -6.56 -1.45 12.12
N SER A 321 -5.81 -1.81 13.17
CA SER A 321 -6.03 -3.06 13.93
C SER A 321 -7.41 -3.14 14.61
N PHE A 322 -8.07 -2.01 14.86
CA PHE A 322 -9.44 -1.94 15.39
C PHE A 322 -10.52 -1.87 14.29
N PHE A 323 -10.13 -1.72 13.02
CA PHE A 323 -10.99 -1.69 11.85
C PHE A 323 -10.66 -2.87 10.91
N SER A 324 -10.27 -4.01 11.48
CA SER A 324 -9.94 -5.24 10.76
C SER A 324 -8.83 -5.10 9.70
N GLY A 325 -7.97 -4.08 9.82
CA GLY A 325 -6.77 -3.91 9.00
C GLY A 325 -5.59 -4.64 9.62
N TYR A 326 -4.97 -5.54 8.85
CA TYR A 326 -3.66 -6.11 9.20
C TYR A 326 -2.51 -5.19 8.76
N VAL A 327 -1.28 -5.55 9.15
CA VAL A 327 -0.04 -4.78 8.94
C VAL A 327 -0.03 -4.07 7.57
N ALA A 328 -0.12 -2.75 7.66
CA ALA A 328 -0.08 -1.82 6.55
C ALA A 328 1.24 -1.06 6.53
N THR A 329 1.75 -0.81 5.32
CA THR A 329 2.93 0.00 5.07
C THR A 329 2.81 0.68 3.71
N GLY A 330 3.77 1.54 3.37
CA GLY A 330 3.83 2.17 2.05
C GLY A 330 3.88 1.13 0.94
N SER A 331 3.04 1.29 -0.09
CA SER A 331 3.02 0.38 -1.26
C SER A 331 3.63 1.06 -2.48
N PHE A 332 4.66 0.45 -3.10
CA PHE A 332 5.24 0.98 -4.35
C PHE A 332 4.21 1.05 -5.47
N ASN A 333 3.40 0.00 -5.64
CA ASN A 333 2.37 -0.06 -6.69
C ASN A 333 1.34 1.05 -6.50
N ARG A 334 0.81 1.22 -5.29
CA ARG A 334 -0.21 2.23 -5.01
C ARG A 334 0.35 3.65 -5.04
N SER A 335 1.53 3.87 -4.46
CA SER A 335 2.12 5.21 -4.35
C SER A 335 2.68 5.70 -5.69
N GLY A 336 3.28 4.81 -6.48
CA GLY A 336 3.71 5.10 -7.84
C GLY A 336 2.52 5.46 -8.73
N LEU A 337 1.44 4.67 -8.66
CA LEU A 337 0.19 4.96 -9.35
C LEU A 337 -0.42 6.29 -8.92
N ASN A 338 -0.48 6.55 -7.61
CA ASN A 338 -1.02 7.78 -7.06
C ASN A 338 -0.26 9.01 -7.60
N TYR A 339 1.06 8.93 -7.60
CA TYR A 339 1.92 9.97 -8.18
C TYR A 339 1.74 10.13 -9.70
N GLU A 340 1.74 9.03 -10.46
CA GLU A 340 1.57 9.06 -11.92
C GLU A 340 0.18 9.54 -12.36
N ALA A 341 -0.86 9.23 -11.58
CA ALA A 341 -2.22 9.71 -11.80
C ALA A 341 -2.38 11.22 -11.51
N GLY A 342 -1.34 11.86 -10.97
CA GLY A 342 -1.26 13.31 -10.83
C GLY A 342 -1.63 13.84 -9.45
N ALA A 343 -1.69 12.98 -8.42
CA ALA A 343 -1.93 13.40 -7.04
C ALA A 343 -0.99 14.56 -6.65
N LYS A 344 -1.55 15.52 -5.90
CA LYS A 344 -0.91 16.75 -5.46
C LYS A 344 -0.82 16.83 -3.95
N THR A 345 -1.74 16.19 -3.23
CA THR A 345 -1.78 16.22 -1.76
C THR A 345 -2.14 14.84 -1.18
N PRO A 346 -1.90 14.61 0.13
CA PRO A 346 -2.37 13.40 0.82
C PRO A 346 -3.88 13.13 0.68
N LEU A 347 -4.67 14.14 0.31
CA LEU A 347 -6.10 13.97 0.07
C LEU A 347 -6.41 12.87 -0.94
N ALA A 348 -5.55 12.65 -1.94
CA ALA A 348 -5.73 11.56 -2.90
C ALA A 348 -5.76 10.18 -2.22
N ALA A 349 -4.85 9.93 -1.28
CA ALA A 349 -4.80 8.68 -0.52
C ALA A 349 -5.99 8.55 0.44
N MET A 350 -6.42 9.65 1.06
CA MET A 350 -7.62 9.65 1.91
C MET A 350 -8.87 9.34 1.11
N LEU A 351 -9.08 10.02 -0.02
CA LEU A 351 -10.22 9.79 -0.90
C LEU A 351 -10.20 8.36 -1.44
N ALA A 352 -9.02 7.80 -1.76
CA ALA A 352 -8.90 6.41 -2.22
C ALA A 352 -9.29 5.38 -1.15
N GLY A 353 -9.17 5.71 0.14
CA GLY A 353 -9.64 4.84 1.22
C GLY A 353 -11.14 5.00 1.54
N VAL A 354 -11.75 6.10 1.11
CA VAL A 354 -13.19 6.37 1.25
C VAL A 354 -13.99 5.77 0.08
N LEU A 355 -13.42 5.82 -1.13
CA LEU A 355 -13.96 5.23 -2.36
C LEU A 355 -13.79 3.71 -2.38
#